data_AF-D0Z3U4-F1
#
_entry.id   AF-D0Z3U4-F1
#
_cell.length_a   1.000
_cell.length_b   1.000
_cell.length_c   1.000
_cell.angle_alpha   90.00
_cell.angle_beta   90.00
_cell.angle_gamma   90.00
#
_symmetry.space_group_name_H-M   'P 1'
#
loop_
_entity.id
_entity.type
_entity.pdbx_description
1 polymer ?
#
loop_
_entity_poly.entity_id
_entity_poly.type
_entity_poly.pdbx_seq_one_letter_code
_entity_poly.pdbx_strand_id
1 'polypeptide(L)'
;MKKTMTTLAIAGLCAMSAGAFAATDSANAVVTWKGTVPGVLPGNTITVTGLGGGDIPAGQLNVLEDGTFASAESVILESRSYDETKPESERTGDLIQATWKLKAVSVSPASYHKEDVKVSFNNSEIAVGTDLGDLTDTISVDVRNDVANDQVTPSQSVQVTTIAVASVEVA
;
A
#
# COMPACT_ATOMS: atom_id res chain seq x y z
N MET A 1 -77.34 -9.49 49.16
CA MET A 1 -76.21 -10.46 49.17
C MET A 1 -74.99 -9.75 49.75
N LYS A 2 -74.31 -10.39 50.71
CA LYS A 2 -73.23 -9.81 51.53
C LYS A 2 -71.94 -9.63 50.69
N LYS A 3 -71.25 -8.51 50.90
CA LYS A 3 -69.96 -8.17 50.29
C LYS A 3 -68.86 -9.06 50.88
N THR A 4 -68.14 -9.81 50.04
CA THR A 4 -66.92 -10.51 50.46
C THR A 4 -65.74 -9.62 50.11
N MET A 5 -65.05 -9.13 51.14
CA MET A 5 -63.88 -8.28 51.05
C MET A 5 -62.69 -9.03 51.66
N THR A 6 -61.54 -8.89 51.01
CA THR A 6 -60.19 -8.86 51.61
C THR A 6 -59.57 -10.21 52.02
N THR A 7 -58.74 -10.80 51.16
CA THR A 7 -57.26 -10.69 51.09
C THR A 7 -56.54 -11.51 52.16
N LEU A 8 -55.73 -12.48 51.71
CA LEU A 8 -54.58 -12.94 52.47
C LEU A 8 -53.38 -13.08 51.54
N ALA A 9 -52.36 -12.27 51.82
CA ALA A 9 -51.06 -12.28 51.16
C ALA A 9 -50.27 -13.52 51.56
N ILE A 10 -49.60 -14.15 50.59
CA ILE A 10 -48.49 -15.08 50.84
C ILE A 10 -47.27 -14.48 50.17
N ALA A 11 -46.33 -14.07 51.02
CA ALA A 11 -45.02 -13.59 50.64
C ALA A 11 -44.11 -14.76 50.27
N GLY A 12 -43.27 -14.53 49.27
CA GLY A 12 -41.88 -14.92 49.37
C GLY A 12 -41.42 -16.08 48.47
N LEU A 13 -40.37 -15.74 47.72
CA LEU A 13 -39.37 -16.62 47.10
C LEU A 13 -39.81 -17.39 45.86
N CYS A 14 -39.47 -16.84 44.70
CA CYS A 14 -38.72 -17.57 43.67
C CYS A 14 -37.90 -16.58 42.83
N ALA A 15 -36.58 -16.71 43.01
CA ALA A 15 -35.47 -16.28 42.18
C ALA A 15 -35.77 -15.34 41.00
N MET A 16 -35.33 -14.09 41.13
CA MET A 16 -34.94 -13.31 39.96
C MET A 16 -33.73 -14.00 39.34
N SER A 17 -33.94 -14.78 38.29
CA SER A 17 -32.87 -15.21 37.40
C SER A 17 -32.37 -13.95 36.67
N ALA A 18 -31.53 -13.17 37.35
CA ALA A 18 -30.67 -12.21 36.68
C ALA A 18 -29.71 -13.05 35.84
N GLY A 19 -30.06 -13.26 34.57
CA GLY A 19 -29.11 -13.76 33.59
C GLY A 19 -27.94 -12.78 33.60
N ALA A 20 -26.83 -13.19 34.19
CA ALA A 20 -25.57 -12.53 33.96
C ALA A 20 -25.29 -12.69 32.47
N PHE A 21 -25.59 -11.66 31.69
CA PHE A 21 -25.04 -11.55 30.35
C PHE A 21 -23.53 -11.46 30.56
N ALA A 22 -22.82 -12.57 30.36
CA ALA A 22 -21.39 -12.54 30.22
C ALA A 22 -21.10 -11.49 29.14
N ALA A 23 -20.47 -10.38 29.54
CA ALA A 23 -20.01 -9.38 28.59
C ALA A 23 -19.11 -10.13 27.59
N THR A 24 -19.54 -10.19 26.34
CA THR A 24 -18.77 -10.85 25.30
C THR A 24 -17.49 -10.04 25.07
N ASP A 25 -16.38 -10.54 25.61
CA ASP A 25 -15.05 -10.06 25.25
C ASP A 25 -14.81 -10.41 23.78
N SER A 26 -14.69 -9.38 22.95
CA SER A 26 -14.60 -9.53 21.50
C SER A 26 -13.54 -8.60 20.95
N ALA A 27 -12.63 -9.17 20.16
CA ALA A 27 -11.64 -8.44 19.38
C ALA A 27 -12.00 -8.55 17.89
N ASN A 28 -11.92 -7.45 17.17
CA ASN A 28 -12.17 -7.39 15.74
C ASN A 28 -10.87 -7.04 15.02
N ALA A 29 -10.62 -7.64 13.86
CA ALA A 29 -9.53 -7.30 12.97
C ALA A 29 -10.08 -7.07 11.56
N VAL A 30 -9.70 -5.96 10.94
CA VAL A 30 -9.98 -5.70 9.53
C VAL A 30 -8.80 -6.22 8.73
N VAL A 31 -9.01 -7.30 7.97
CA VAL A 31 -8.01 -7.81 7.03
C VAL A 31 -8.37 -7.27 5.65
N THR A 32 -7.49 -6.43 5.09
CA THR A 32 -7.66 -5.88 3.75
C THR A 32 -6.67 -6.56 2.80
N TRP A 33 -7.18 -7.18 1.74
CA TRP A 33 -6.35 -7.72 0.66
C TRP A 33 -6.37 -6.73 -0.50
N LYS A 34 -5.21 -6.16 -0.83
CA LYS A 34 -5.01 -5.34 -2.03
C LYS A 34 -4.12 -6.09 -3.00
N GLY A 35 -4.57 -6.21 -4.25
CA GLY A 35 -3.80 -6.78 -5.35
C GLY A 35 -3.86 -5.83 -6.53
N THR A 36 -2.70 -5.40 -7.01
CA THR A 36 -2.53 -4.81 -8.33
C THR A 36 -1.67 -5.79 -9.11
N VAL A 37 -2.00 -6.09 -10.37
CA VAL A 37 -1.08 -6.86 -11.23
C VAL A 37 0.13 -5.95 -11.47
N PRO A 38 1.29 -6.19 -10.85
CA PRO A 38 2.48 -5.46 -11.21
C PRO A 38 2.92 -5.97 -12.58
N GLY A 39 3.26 -5.05 -13.47
CA GLY A 39 3.65 -5.41 -14.83
C GLY A 39 4.77 -4.50 -15.27
N VAL A 40 5.84 -5.10 -15.77
CA VAL A 40 6.86 -4.41 -16.52
C VAL A 40 6.52 -4.60 -17.99
N LEU A 41 6.38 -3.50 -18.72
CA LEU A 41 6.36 -3.54 -20.17
C LEU A 41 7.81 -3.37 -20.62
N PRO A 42 8.51 -4.44 -21.04
CA PRO A 42 9.86 -4.29 -21.52
C PRO A 42 9.88 -3.39 -22.76
N GLY A 43 10.93 -2.59 -22.89
CA GLY A 43 11.33 -2.02 -24.17
C GLY A 43 12.01 -3.07 -25.05
N ASN A 44 12.39 -2.68 -26.26
CA ASN A 44 12.96 -3.62 -27.22
C ASN A 44 14.27 -4.28 -26.74
N THR A 45 15.08 -3.54 -25.97
CA THR A 45 16.41 -3.97 -25.50
C THR A 45 16.61 -3.81 -24.00
N ILE A 46 15.60 -3.31 -23.28
CA ILE A 46 15.66 -3.01 -21.85
C ILE A 46 14.40 -3.51 -21.15
N THR A 47 14.57 -4.07 -19.95
CA THR A 47 13.50 -4.36 -19.02
C THR A 47 13.83 -3.77 -17.65
N VAL A 48 12.80 -3.63 -16.81
CA VAL A 48 12.94 -3.25 -15.41
C VAL A 48 12.67 -4.47 -14.55
N THR A 49 13.45 -4.69 -13.51
CA THR A 49 13.23 -5.79 -12.55
C THR A 49 13.32 -5.29 -11.11
N GLY A 50 12.97 -6.16 -10.16
CA GLY A 50 13.38 -5.99 -8.78
C GLY A 50 14.86 -6.31 -8.58
N LEU A 51 15.29 -6.27 -7.32
CA LEU A 51 16.65 -6.59 -6.91
C LEU A 51 17.10 -7.97 -7.45
N GLY A 52 18.29 -8.02 -8.03
CA GLY A 52 18.90 -9.25 -8.54
C GLY A 52 18.23 -9.82 -9.79
N GLY A 53 17.45 -9.04 -10.53
CA GLY A 53 16.73 -9.51 -11.72
C GLY A 53 15.42 -10.23 -11.43
N GLY A 54 14.98 -10.26 -10.17
CA GLY A 54 13.75 -10.93 -9.75
C GLY A 54 12.50 -10.06 -9.91
N ASP A 55 11.39 -10.56 -9.35
CA ASP A 55 10.12 -9.83 -9.30
C ASP A 55 10.26 -8.53 -8.49
N ILE A 56 9.52 -7.49 -8.91
CA ILE A 56 9.43 -6.25 -8.16
C ILE A 56 8.52 -6.50 -6.95
N PRO A 57 9.03 -6.38 -5.70
CA PRO A 57 8.20 -6.58 -4.52
C PRO A 57 7.17 -5.45 -4.39
N ALA A 58 6.04 -5.74 -3.75
CA ALA A 58 5.12 -4.69 -3.34
C ALA A 58 5.78 -3.82 -2.26
N GLY A 59 5.72 -2.50 -2.43
CA GLY A 59 6.15 -1.55 -1.41
C GLY A 59 5.26 -1.61 -0.18
N GLN A 60 5.83 -1.30 0.99
CA GLN A 60 5.11 -1.23 2.27
C GLN A 60 5.07 0.22 2.76
N LEU A 61 3.93 0.63 3.31
CA LEU A 61 3.73 1.96 3.88
C LEU A 61 3.58 1.87 5.40
N ASN A 62 4.30 2.73 6.10
CA ASN A 62 4.01 3.08 7.48
C ASN A 62 3.02 4.25 7.45
N VAL A 63 1.76 3.99 7.76
CA VAL A 63 0.70 5.01 7.84
C VAL A 63 0.45 5.36 9.30
N LEU A 64 0.49 6.64 9.63
CA LEU A 64 0.23 7.13 10.98
C LEU A 64 -1.26 7.40 11.20
N GLU A 65 -1.66 7.61 12.46
CA GLU A 65 -3.06 7.86 12.84
C GLU A 65 -3.64 9.13 12.19
N ASP A 66 -2.80 10.11 11.86
CA ASP A 66 -3.18 11.35 11.19
C ASP A 66 -3.24 11.24 9.67
N GLY A 67 -3.03 10.04 9.10
CA GLY A 67 -3.04 9.79 7.66
C GLY A 67 -1.75 10.17 6.94
N THR A 68 -0.74 10.71 7.62
CA THR A 68 0.59 10.83 6.99
C THR A 68 1.18 9.45 6.77
N PHE A 69 2.04 9.31 5.76
CA PHE A 69 2.69 8.03 5.50
C PHE A 69 4.07 8.18 4.88
N ALA A 70 4.88 7.14 5.05
CA ALA A 70 6.14 6.97 4.35
C ALA A 70 6.36 5.50 3.99
N SER A 71 7.20 5.24 2.98
CA SER A 71 7.74 3.91 2.73
C SER A 71 8.35 3.35 4.02
N ALA A 72 7.99 2.11 4.37
CA ALA A 72 8.64 1.38 5.45
C ALA A 72 10.04 0.92 5.02
N GLU A 73 10.17 0.52 3.76
CA GLU A 73 11.40 0.14 3.09
C GLU A 73 11.37 0.61 1.63
N SER A 74 12.54 0.89 1.07
CA SER A 74 12.66 1.29 -0.33
C SER A 74 12.44 0.12 -1.28
N VAL A 75 11.77 0.36 -2.40
CA VAL A 75 11.65 -0.62 -3.48
C VAL A 75 12.83 -0.44 -4.43
N ILE A 76 13.63 -1.49 -4.62
CA ILE A 76 14.76 -1.46 -5.56
C ILE A 76 14.28 -1.83 -6.96
N LEU A 77 14.62 -0.98 -7.93
CA LEU A 77 14.42 -1.24 -9.34
C LEU A 77 15.78 -1.30 -10.05
N GLU A 78 15.91 -2.26 -10.96
CA GLU A 78 17.10 -2.45 -11.79
C GLU A 78 16.71 -2.33 -13.27
N SER A 79 17.53 -1.65 -14.08
CA SER A 79 17.43 -1.69 -15.53
C SER A 79 18.37 -2.75 -16.07
N ARG A 80 17.82 -3.68 -16.85
CA ARG A 80 18.54 -4.82 -17.40
C ARG A 80 18.37 -4.93 -18.90
N SER A 81 19.38 -5.46 -19.58
CA SER A 81 19.24 -5.83 -20.98
C SER A 81 18.11 -6.85 -21.15
N TYR A 82 17.36 -6.71 -22.22
CA TYR A 82 16.25 -7.59 -22.54
C TYR A 82 16.37 -8.11 -23.98
N ASP A 83 16.10 -9.39 -24.17
CA ASP A 83 16.07 -10.04 -25.48
C ASP A 83 14.87 -10.99 -25.57
N GLU A 84 13.81 -10.56 -26.23
CA GLU A 84 12.58 -11.35 -26.39
C GLU A 84 12.76 -12.62 -27.23
N THR A 85 13.85 -12.72 -28.01
CA THR A 85 14.15 -13.88 -28.86
C THR A 85 14.67 -15.07 -28.07
N LYS A 86 15.12 -14.84 -26.83
CA LYS A 86 15.60 -15.89 -25.92
C LYS A 86 14.46 -16.61 -25.19
N PRO A 87 14.73 -17.82 -24.66
CA PRO A 87 13.84 -18.49 -23.71
C PRO A 87 13.53 -17.59 -22.51
N GLU A 88 12.33 -17.70 -21.93
CA GLU A 88 11.85 -16.81 -20.85
C GLU A 88 12.83 -16.63 -19.69
N SER A 89 13.47 -17.71 -19.25
CA SER A 89 14.48 -17.72 -18.18
C SER A 89 15.78 -16.98 -18.52
N GLU A 90 15.98 -16.61 -19.78
CA GLU A 90 17.20 -15.99 -20.31
C GLU A 90 16.92 -14.64 -20.98
N ARG A 91 15.67 -14.17 -20.99
CA ARG A 91 15.29 -12.89 -21.62
C ARG A 91 15.89 -11.70 -20.88
N THR A 92 15.96 -11.79 -19.56
CA THR A 92 16.57 -10.77 -18.70
C THR A 92 18.07 -11.03 -18.59
N GLY A 93 18.89 -10.05 -18.95
CA GLY A 93 20.34 -10.15 -18.90
C GLY A 93 20.99 -9.23 -17.86
N ASP A 94 22.15 -8.70 -18.23
CA ASP A 94 23.01 -7.89 -17.37
C ASP A 94 22.41 -6.51 -17.07
N LEU A 95 22.90 -5.88 -16.00
CA LEU A 95 22.58 -4.50 -15.66
C LEU A 95 23.04 -3.56 -16.77
N ILE A 96 22.17 -2.60 -17.12
CA ILE A 96 22.48 -1.56 -18.10
C ILE A 96 22.15 -0.19 -17.53
N GLN A 97 23.05 0.76 -17.78
CA GLN A 97 22.90 2.15 -17.36
C GLN A 97 21.75 2.81 -18.11
N ALA A 98 20.80 3.41 -17.39
CA ALA A 98 19.62 4.03 -17.96
C ALA A 98 19.34 5.40 -17.34
N THR A 99 18.64 6.25 -18.09
CA THR A 99 17.99 7.45 -17.56
C THR A 99 16.67 7.04 -16.92
N TRP A 100 16.47 7.43 -15.66
CA TRP A 100 15.26 7.13 -14.91
C TRP A 100 14.33 8.34 -14.80
N LYS A 101 13.04 8.09 -14.97
CA LYS A 101 11.99 9.11 -14.94
C LYS A 101 10.78 8.64 -14.15
N LEU A 102 10.20 9.54 -13.34
CA LEU A 102 8.88 9.31 -12.77
C LEU A 102 7.80 9.70 -13.80
N LYS A 103 7.04 8.73 -14.29
CA LYS A 103 5.97 8.93 -15.28
C LYS A 103 4.63 9.27 -14.63
N ALA A 104 4.30 8.65 -13.50
CA ALA A 104 3.03 8.87 -12.82
C ALA A 104 3.10 8.50 -11.35
N VAL A 105 2.23 9.12 -10.57
CA VAL A 105 1.88 8.74 -9.19
C VAL A 105 0.36 8.79 -9.04
N SER A 106 -0.19 7.84 -8.29
CA SER A 106 -1.56 7.85 -7.82
C SER A 106 -1.63 7.36 -6.38
N VAL A 107 -2.67 7.80 -5.67
CA VAL A 107 -2.92 7.43 -4.28
C VAL A 107 -4.40 7.13 -4.09
N SER A 108 -4.69 6.14 -3.25
CA SER A 108 -6.03 5.82 -2.79
C SER A 108 -6.01 5.69 -1.26
N PRO A 109 -7.11 5.97 -0.56
CA PRO A 109 -8.43 6.41 -1.07
C PRO A 109 -8.44 7.84 -1.67
N ALA A 110 -9.55 8.22 -2.32
CA ALA A 110 -9.73 9.52 -2.98
C ALA A 110 -9.69 10.74 -2.02
N SER A 111 -9.69 10.50 -0.70
CA SER A 111 -9.44 11.55 0.29
C SER A 111 -7.98 12.02 0.30
N TYR A 112 -7.05 11.29 -0.32
CA TYR A 112 -5.68 11.75 -0.54
C TYR A 112 -5.56 12.50 -1.88
N HIS A 113 -4.74 13.53 -1.89
CA HIS A 113 -4.35 14.24 -3.11
C HIS A 113 -3.00 13.71 -3.59
N LYS A 114 -2.90 13.39 -4.88
CA LYS A 114 -1.65 12.86 -5.47
C LYS A 114 -0.53 13.91 -5.47
N GLU A 115 -0.90 15.19 -5.43
CA GLU A 115 0.00 16.33 -5.40
C GLU A 115 0.77 16.43 -4.08
N ASP A 116 0.22 15.86 -2.99
CA ASP A 116 0.86 15.81 -1.68
C ASP A 116 1.81 14.60 -1.55
N VAL A 117 1.74 13.65 -2.49
CA VAL A 117 2.62 12.48 -2.52
C VAL A 117 3.95 12.84 -3.16
N LYS A 118 5.00 12.80 -2.36
CA LYS A 118 6.38 12.99 -2.78
C LYS A 118 6.99 11.63 -3.08
N VAL A 119 7.62 11.51 -4.25
CA VAL A 119 8.34 10.30 -4.67
C VAL A 119 9.82 10.64 -4.72
N SER A 120 10.66 9.74 -4.22
CA SER A 120 12.12 9.91 -4.27
C SER A 120 12.77 8.75 -5.00
N PHE A 121 13.75 9.07 -5.85
CA PHE A 121 14.70 8.09 -6.40
C PHE A 121 16.06 8.33 -5.75
N ASN A 122 16.69 7.30 -5.19
CA ASN A 122 18.00 7.41 -4.52
C ASN A 122 18.05 8.55 -3.48
N ASN A 123 16.99 8.67 -2.67
CA ASN A 123 16.79 9.73 -1.68
C ASN A 123 16.65 11.16 -2.23
N SER A 124 16.58 11.33 -3.55
CA SER A 124 16.32 12.62 -4.21
C SER A 124 14.85 12.68 -4.62
N GLU A 125 14.13 13.71 -4.19
CA GLU A 125 12.73 13.89 -4.57
C GLU A 125 12.62 14.22 -6.07
N ILE A 126 11.78 13.46 -6.79
CA ILE A 126 11.60 13.57 -8.23
C ILE A 126 10.14 13.92 -8.52
N ALA A 127 9.93 14.98 -9.30
CA ALA A 127 8.61 15.35 -9.78
C ALA A 127 8.16 14.43 -10.94
N VAL A 128 6.84 14.32 -11.12
CA VAL A 128 6.31 13.64 -12.31
C VAL A 128 6.77 14.39 -13.55
N GLY A 129 7.33 13.66 -14.52
CA GLY A 129 7.80 14.23 -15.77
C GLY A 129 9.27 14.65 -15.77
N THR A 130 9.96 14.60 -14.63
CA THR A 130 11.41 14.89 -14.54
C THR A 130 12.26 13.63 -14.48
N ASP A 131 13.45 13.73 -15.07
CA ASP A 131 14.47 12.69 -15.04
C ASP A 131 15.34 12.84 -13.77
N LEU A 132 15.91 11.73 -13.29
CA LEU A 132 16.86 11.72 -12.16
C LEU A 132 18.17 12.45 -12.48
N GLY A 133 18.44 12.69 -13.77
CA GLY A 133 19.61 13.42 -14.27
C GLY A 133 20.82 12.52 -14.53
N ASP A 134 21.19 11.68 -13.57
CA ASP A 134 22.32 10.75 -13.71
C ASP A 134 21.90 9.42 -14.33
N LEU A 135 22.79 8.85 -15.15
CA LEU A 135 22.67 7.46 -15.59
C LEU A 135 22.97 6.53 -14.41
N THR A 136 22.08 5.56 -14.20
CA THR A 136 22.28 4.49 -13.22
C THR A 136 21.55 3.23 -13.68
N ASP A 137 22.07 2.07 -13.33
CA ASP A 137 21.41 0.78 -13.58
C ASP A 137 20.47 0.37 -12.45
N THR A 138 20.54 1.05 -11.30
CA THR A 138 19.79 0.72 -10.09
C THR A 138 19.28 2.00 -9.44
N ILE A 139 18.01 1.98 -9.01
CA ILE A 139 17.42 3.03 -8.19
C ILE A 139 16.68 2.45 -6.98
N SER A 140 16.73 3.16 -5.85
CA SER A 140 15.77 2.99 -4.75
C SER A 140 14.57 3.90 -4.98
N VAL A 141 13.36 3.40 -4.78
CA VAL A 141 12.11 4.17 -4.90
C VAL A 141 11.42 4.24 -3.55
N ASP A 142 11.14 5.46 -3.11
CA ASP A 142 10.45 5.76 -1.87
C ASP A 142 9.28 6.71 -2.12
N VAL A 143 8.24 6.61 -1.31
CA VAL A 143 7.10 7.54 -1.32
C VAL A 143 6.84 8.07 0.08
N ARG A 144 6.39 9.32 0.17
CA ARG A 144 5.92 9.92 1.43
C ARG A 144 4.78 10.90 1.18
N ASN A 145 3.96 11.09 2.19
CA ASN A 145 3.02 12.19 2.28
C ASN A 145 3.10 12.78 3.69
N ASP A 146 3.48 14.05 3.77
CA ASP A 146 3.64 14.80 5.02
C ASP A 146 2.38 15.62 5.38
N VAL A 147 1.33 15.55 4.55
CA VAL A 147 0.07 16.26 4.76
C VAL A 147 -0.90 15.34 5.50
N ALA A 148 -1.27 15.76 6.71
CA ALA A 148 -2.28 15.08 7.51
C ALA A 148 -3.64 15.04 6.80
N ASN A 149 -4.35 13.93 6.95
CA ASN A 149 -5.64 13.68 6.33
C ASN A 149 -6.65 13.26 7.40
N ASP A 150 -7.47 14.20 7.88
CA ASP A 150 -8.47 13.94 8.92
C ASP A 150 -9.67 13.10 8.45
N GLN A 151 -9.74 12.79 7.14
CA GLN A 151 -10.78 11.94 6.56
C GLN A 151 -10.41 10.46 6.58
N VAL A 152 -9.19 10.09 7.00
CA VAL A 152 -8.84 8.69 7.16
C VAL A 152 -9.40 8.11 8.45
N THR A 153 -9.87 6.87 8.38
CA THR A 153 -10.37 6.14 9.56
C THR A 153 -9.41 5.02 9.94
N PRO A 154 -9.34 4.63 11.24
CA PRO A 154 -8.56 3.49 11.65
C PRO A 154 -8.89 2.24 10.83
N SER A 155 -7.86 1.47 10.47
CA SER A 155 -7.96 0.28 9.59
C SER A 155 -8.30 0.56 8.12
N GLN A 156 -8.40 1.82 7.69
CA GLN A 156 -8.51 2.14 6.28
C GLN A 156 -7.18 1.86 5.58
N SER A 157 -7.23 1.14 4.46
CA SER A 157 -6.02 0.84 3.71
C SER A 157 -5.68 1.97 2.75
N VAL A 158 -4.45 2.48 2.85
CA VAL A 158 -3.83 3.42 1.90
C VAL A 158 -3.06 2.64 0.84
N GLN A 159 -3.05 3.11 -0.40
CA GLN A 159 -2.22 2.53 -1.46
C GLN A 159 -1.69 3.65 -2.34
N VAL A 160 -0.39 3.60 -2.62
CA VAL A 160 0.29 4.48 -3.57
C VAL A 160 0.80 3.61 -4.71
N THR A 161 0.63 4.09 -5.93
CA THR A 161 1.18 3.47 -7.14
C THR A 161 2.01 4.48 -7.88
N THR A 162 3.26 4.13 -8.19
CA THR A 162 4.17 4.93 -9.00
C THR A 162 4.53 4.20 -10.28
N ILE A 163 4.76 4.94 -11.36
CA ILE A 163 5.30 4.39 -12.61
C ILE A 163 6.67 5.01 -12.84
N ALA A 164 7.73 4.24 -12.60
CA ALA A 164 9.09 4.58 -12.99
C ALA A 164 9.37 4.05 -14.40
N VAL A 165 10.14 4.79 -15.19
CA VAL A 165 10.55 4.41 -16.54
C VAL A 165 12.06 4.52 -16.64
N ALA A 166 12.70 3.44 -17.06
CA ALA A 166 14.10 3.43 -17.48
C ALA A 166 14.17 3.57 -19.00
N SER A 167 15.13 4.34 -19.50
CA SER A 167 15.38 4.50 -20.94
C SER A 167 16.87 4.52 -21.24
N VAL A 168 17.25 3.86 -22.32
CA VAL A 168 18.62 3.88 -22.87
C VAL A 168 18.62 4.62 -24.18
N GLU A 169 19.69 5.37 -24.46
CA GLU A 169 19.88 5.92 -25.80
C GLU A 169 20.16 4.77 -26.77
N VAL A 170 19.39 4.72 -27.86
CA VAL A 170 19.61 3.78 -28.95
C VAL A 170 20.50 4.47 -29.97
N ALA A 171 21.69 3.91 -30.21
CA ALA A 171 22.64 4.38 -31.21
C ALA A 171 22.12 4.20 -32.65
#